data_AF-A0A1Q6F9U8-F1
#
_entry.id   AF-A0A1Q6F9U8-F1
#
_cell.length_a   1.000
_cell.length_b   1.000
_cell.length_c   1.000
_cell.angle_alpha   90.00
_cell.angle_beta   90.00
_cell.angle_gamma   90.00
#
_symmetry.space_group_name_H-M   'P 1'
#
loop_
_entity.id
_entity.type
_entity.pdbx_description
1 polymer ?
#
loop_
_entity_poly.entity_id
_entity_poly.type
_entity_poly.pdbx_seq_one_letter_code
_entity_poly.pdbx_strand_id
1 'polypeptide(L)'
;MTRIEYIRLSHRHTNRKIRERLQAVRTRLDAKSRWLGGAWQAVAWVLYSIVSVVSWLAFAAEMFKDNRFSLHYMECEIEHRNLSAAEARQYIADKKQEYDRWLAYGSISAKEQRRIDKTFEYLSARYPADTPADELLNRIAEVRTTVTEIADYTRHRQTEEVQRKEREAELLAQAEKRRAAQRSRTGFDPIPADFCPRLTDWQIAVLTKHINRIGIFKRDTTEEEIARLLACQLAEPLQTTHNKLLALLLESLSASRLITPKWQRVAGNNGCFTSKLGKPLTAKDLSAAKQMAEIIDRRKERMIIDCIEALEAAE
;
A
#
# COMPACT_ATOMS: atom_id res chain seq x y z
N MET A 1 -8.74 47.93 36.67
CA MET A 1 -9.99 48.22 37.42
C MET A 1 -9.72 48.02 38.89
N THR A 2 -10.11 48.94 39.76
CA THR A 2 -9.90 48.77 41.21
C THR A 2 -10.91 47.76 41.77
N ARG A 3 -10.56 47.06 42.84
CA ARG A 3 -11.45 46.07 43.48
C ARG A 3 -12.80 46.67 43.88
N ILE A 4 -12.81 47.93 44.31
CA ILE A 4 -14.00 48.69 44.68
C ILE A 4 -14.89 48.95 43.46
N GLU A 5 -14.31 49.25 42.30
CA GLU A 5 -15.06 49.44 41.05
C GLU A 5 -15.74 48.16 40.58
N TYR A 6 -15.05 47.02 40.67
CA TYR A 6 -15.64 45.69 40.35
C TYR A 6 -16.86 45.40 41.20
N ILE A 7 -16.71 45.53 42.51
CA ILE A 7 -17.79 45.21 43.43
C ILE A 7 -18.96 46.19 43.19
N ARG A 8 -18.70 47.49 42.97
CA ARG A 8 -19.75 48.47 42.62
C ARG A 8 -20.45 48.14 41.31
N LEU A 9 -19.75 47.65 40.30
CA LEU A 9 -20.34 47.27 39.00
C LEU A 9 -21.20 46.01 39.13
N SER A 10 -20.69 44.98 39.81
CA SER A 10 -21.42 43.74 40.08
C SER A 10 -22.73 43.98 40.87
N HIS A 11 -22.67 44.79 41.94
CA HIS A 11 -23.88 45.14 42.70
C HIS A 11 -24.85 46.00 41.89
N ARG A 12 -24.38 46.92 41.05
CA ARG A 12 -25.27 47.72 40.19
C ARG A 12 -26.07 46.84 39.23
N HIS A 13 -25.44 45.84 38.63
CA HIS A 13 -26.09 44.91 37.71
C HIS A 13 -27.19 44.09 38.40
N THR A 14 -26.88 43.53 39.58
CA THR A 14 -27.84 42.73 40.37
C THR A 14 -28.99 43.58 40.90
N ASN A 15 -28.70 44.77 41.45
CA ASN A 15 -29.72 45.68 41.98
C ASN A 15 -30.66 46.19 40.88
N ARG A 16 -30.16 46.37 39.65
CA ARG A 16 -31.00 46.76 38.50
C ARG A 16 -32.04 45.67 38.16
N LYS A 17 -31.62 44.41 38.06
CA LYS A 17 -32.54 43.28 37.78
C LYS A 17 -33.62 43.14 38.85
N ILE A 18 -33.26 43.30 40.13
CA ILE A 18 -34.22 43.25 41.24
C ILE A 18 -35.22 44.41 41.15
N ARG A 19 -34.74 45.62 40.83
CA ARG A 19 -35.60 46.80 40.67
C ARG A 19 -36.59 46.63 39.53
N GLU A 20 -36.14 46.14 38.37
CA GLU A 20 -36.99 45.88 37.20
C GLU A 20 -38.09 44.86 37.54
N ARG A 21 -37.75 43.79 38.27
CA ARG A 21 -38.74 42.79 38.72
C ARG A 21 -39.77 43.37 39.70
N LEU A 22 -39.34 44.14 40.69
CA LEU A 22 -40.25 44.76 41.68
C LEU A 22 -41.19 45.78 41.03
N GLN A 23 -40.68 46.56 40.07
CA GLN A 23 -41.48 47.50 39.29
C GLN A 23 -42.50 46.79 38.40
N ALA A 24 -42.14 45.66 37.78
CA ALA A 24 -43.06 44.86 36.98
C ALA A 24 -44.22 44.26 37.80
N VAL A 25 -43.99 43.89 39.07
CA VAL A 25 -45.07 43.44 39.96
C VAL A 25 -45.97 44.61 40.38
N ARG A 26 -45.36 45.77 40.64
CA ARG A 26 -46.11 46.98 40.98
C ARG A 26 -47.06 47.39 39.87
N THR A 27 -46.61 47.43 38.61
CA THR A 27 -47.47 47.82 37.48
C THR A 27 -48.65 46.86 37.29
N ARG A 28 -48.47 45.56 37.55
CA ARG A 28 -49.55 44.57 37.53
C ARG A 28 -50.57 44.75 38.66
N LEU A 29 -50.12 45.20 39.83
CA LEU A 29 -50.99 45.44 40.99
C LEU A 29 -51.72 46.79 40.87
N ASP A 30 -51.04 47.84 40.39
CA ASP A 30 -51.63 49.14 40.10
C ASP A 30 -52.76 49.04 39.05
N ALA A 31 -52.63 48.12 38.09
CA ALA A 31 -53.68 47.82 37.11
C ALA A 31 -54.96 47.18 37.72
N LYS A 32 -54.84 46.52 38.89
CA LYS A 32 -55.99 45.88 39.58
C LYS A 32 -56.60 46.81 40.63
N SER A 33 -55.79 47.48 41.43
CA SER A 33 -56.25 48.57 42.30
C SER A 33 -55.08 49.45 42.76
N ARG A 34 -55.30 50.76 42.78
CA ARG A 34 -54.31 51.75 43.27
C ARG A 34 -53.90 51.50 44.73
N TRP A 35 -54.80 50.95 45.54
CA TRP A 35 -54.52 50.61 46.94
C TRP A 35 -53.55 49.43 47.06
N LEU A 36 -53.72 48.38 46.26
CA LEU A 36 -52.81 47.23 46.25
C LEU A 36 -51.41 47.62 45.77
N GLY A 37 -51.30 48.53 44.80
CA GLY A 37 -50.02 49.07 44.37
C GLY A 37 -49.32 49.91 45.45
N GLY A 38 -50.08 50.70 46.21
CA GLY A 38 -49.58 51.42 47.39
C GLY A 38 -49.10 50.49 48.50
N ALA A 39 -49.87 49.46 48.85
CA ALA A 39 -49.48 48.44 49.82
C ALA A 39 -48.23 47.67 49.37
N TRP A 40 -48.15 47.32 48.09
CA TRP A 40 -46.97 46.68 47.51
C TRP A 40 -45.73 47.57 47.54
N GLN A 41 -45.87 48.90 47.42
CA GLN A 41 -44.74 49.82 47.50
C GLN A 41 -44.08 49.78 48.89
N ALA A 42 -44.88 49.68 49.97
CA ALA A 42 -44.36 49.52 51.32
C ALA A 42 -43.60 48.18 51.47
N VAL A 43 -44.16 47.09 50.94
CA VAL A 43 -43.49 45.78 50.91
C VAL A 43 -42.20 45.83 50.09
N ALA A 44 -42.21 46.49 48.94
CA ALA A 44 -41.05 46.65 48.07
C ALA A 44 -39.93 47.46 48.76
N TRP A 45 -40.26 48.46 49.57
CA TRP A 45 -39.26 49.18 50.38
C TRP A 45 -38.62 48.29 51.44
N VAL A 46 -39.41 47.49 52.17
CA VAL A 46 -38.87 46.54 53.15
C VAL A 46 -37.96 45.52 52.47
N LEU A 47 -38.40 44.95 51.34
CA LEU A 47 -37.60 44.03 50.53
C LEU A 47 -36.31 44.70 50.03
N TYR A 48 -36.37 45.95 49.60
CA TYR A 48 -35.19 46.68 49.14
C TYR A 48 -34.20 46.95 50.26
N SER A 49 -34.67 47.32 51.46
CA SER A 49 -33.83 47.50 52.64
C SER A 49 -33.10 46.20 53.01
N ILE A 50 -33.80 45.06 52.98
CA ILE A 50 -33.19 43.75 53.22
C ILE A 50 -32.14 43.43 52.14
N VAL A 51 -32.47 43.61 50.86
CA VAL A 51 -31.54 43.41 49.74
C VAL A 51 -30.32 44.33 49.85
N SER A 52 -30.49 45.56 50.34
CA SER A 52 -29.39 46.51 50.55
C SER A 52 -28.44 46.03 51.65
N VAL A 53 -28.96 45.55 52.77
CA VAL A 53 -28.14 44.97 53.86
C VAL A 53 -27.43 43.69 53.41
N VAL A 54 -28.12 42.78 52.72
CA VAL A 54 -27.52 41.57 52.17
C VAL A 54 -26.46 41.90 51.11
N SER A 55 -26.71 42.91 50.27
CA SER A 55 -25.73 43.40 49.30
C SER A 55 -24.51 44.00 49.98
N TRP A 56 -24.69 44.74 51.08
CA TRP A 56 -23.57 45.28 51.85
C TRP A 56 -22.75 44.18 52.56
N LEU A 57 -23.41 43.15 53.08
CA LEU A 57 -22.73 41.98 53.65
C LEU A 57 -21.98 41.17 52.57
N ALA A 58 -22.58 41.00 51.40
CA ALA A 58 -21.92 40.38 50.26
C ALA A 58 -20.73 41.22 49.76
N PHE A 59 -20.88 42.55 49.71
CA PHE A 59 -19.80 43.49 49.43
C PHE A 59 -18.63 43.29 50.41
N ALA A 60 -18.93 43.21 51.70
CA ALA A 60 -17.93 42.99 52.74
C ALA A 60 -17.23 41.63 52.56
N ALA A 61 -17.97 40.56 52.27
CA ALA A 61 -17.38 39.23 52.03
C ALA A 61 -16.49 39.19 50.77
N GLU A 62 -16.90 39.86 49.69
CA GLU A 62 -16.17 39.93 48.42
C GLU A 62 -14.89 40.76 48.52
N MET A 63 -14.87 41.75 49.43
CA MET A 63 -13.67 42.51 49.83
C MET A 63 -12.62 41.66 50.54
N PHE A 64 -12.94 40.44 50.98
CA PHE A 64 -11.97 39.51 51.56
C PHE A 64 -11.61 38.32 50.65
N LYS A 65 -12.30 38.10 49.52
CA LYS A 65 -12.01 37.02 48.55
C LYS A 65 -11.14 37.46 47.37
N ASP A 66 -10.10 36.70 47.06
CA ASP A 66 -9.27 36.90 45.87
C ASP A 66 -10.01 36.46 44.60
N ASN A 67 -10.67 37.42 43.94
CA ASN A 67 -11.45 37.19 42.72
C ASN A 67 -10.71 37.55 41.42
N ARG A 68 -9.41 37.80 41.52
CA ARG A 68 -8.56 38.33 40.44
C ARG A 68 -8.56 37.46 39.18
N PHE A 69 -8.81 36.15 39.32
CA PHE A 69 -8.87 35.17 38.24
C PHE A 69 -10.28 34.56 38.06
N SER A 70 -11.31 35.16 38.64
CA SER A 70 -12.68 34.69 38.43
C SER A 70 -13.19 35.10 37.05
N LEU A 71 -13.99 34.23 36.43
CA LEU A 71 -14.56 34.48 35.10
C LEU A 71 -15.30 35.83 35.04
N HIS A 72 -16.19 36.07 35.99
CA HIS A 72 -16.98 37.30 36.03
C HIS A 72 -16.11 38.56 36.18
N TYR A 73 -15.06 38.50 37.00
CA TYR A 73 -14.14 39.62 37.16
C TYR A 73 -13.40 39.94 35.86
N MET A 74 -12.86 38.92 35.20
CA MET A 74 -12.12 39.11 33.95
C MET A 74 -13.02 39.58 32.81
N GLU A 75 -14.25 39.05 32.69
CA GLU A 75 -15.23 39.53 31.71
C GLU A 75 -15.63 40.98 31.97
N CYS A 76 -15.94 41.33 33.22
CA CYS A 76 -16.24 42.72 33.59
C CYS A 76 -15.06 43.66 33.32
N GLU A 77 -13.82 43.22 33.48
CA GLU A 77 -12.65 44.05 33.20
C GLU A 77 -12.44 44.27 31.70
N ILE A 78 -12.70 43.24 30.87
CA ILE A 78 -12.69 43.35 29.40
C ILE A 78 -13.79 44.30 28.92
N GLU A 79 -15.01 44.14 29.43
CA GLU A 79 -16.17 44.99 29.09
C GLU A 79 -15.98 46.43 29.58
N HIS A 80 -15.53 46.63 30.82
CA HIS A 80 -15.36 47.96 31.39
C HIS A 80 -14.27 48.77 30.67
N ARG A 81 -13.20 48.10 30.25
CA ARG A 81 -12.10 48.73 29.50
C ARG A 81 -12.41 48.85 27.99
N ASN A 82 -13.53 48.31 27.51
CA ASN A 82 -13.87 48.23 26.08
C ASN A 82 -12.72 47.68 25.23
N LEU A 83 -12.06 46.61 25.69
CA LEU A 83 -10.92 46.04 24.97
C LEU A 83 -11.36 45.47 23.63
N SER A 84 -10.57 45.72 22.58
CA SER A 84 -10.69 45.00 21.31
C SER A 84 -10.34 43.52 21.49
N ALA A 85 -10.71 42.67 20.53
CA ALA A 85 -10.40 41.23 20.60
C ALA A 85 -8.88 40.97 20.74
N ALA A 86 -8.04 41.78 20.10
CA ALA A 86 -6.58 41.68 20.21
C ALA A 86 -6.06 42.05 21.60
N GLU A 87 -6.56 43.15 22.16
CA GLU A 87 -6.17 43.61 23.50
C GLU A 87 -6.72 42.70 24.60
N ALA A 88 -7.92 42.15 24.43
CA ALA A 88 -8.49 41.16 25.34
C ALA A 88 -7.61 39.90 25.43
N ARG A 89 -7.03 39.46 24.30
CA ARG A 89 -6.09 38.32 24.27
C ARG A 89 -4.80 38.60 25.01
N GLN A 90 -4.19 39.76 24.76
CA GLN A 90 -2.98 40.17 25.48
C GLN A 90 -3.26 40.26 26.98
N TYR A 91 -4.39 40.86 27.36
CA TYR A 91 -4.83 40.89 28.75
C TYR A 91 -5.00 39.49 29.38
N ILE A 92 -5.63 38.55 28.67
CA ILE A 92 -5.79 37.17 29.14
C ILE A 92 -4.43 36.48 29.27
N ALA A 93 -3.51 36.68 28.32
CA ALA A 93 -2.17 36.10 28.34
C ALA A 93 -1.33 36.64 29.50
N ASP A 94 -1.34 37.96 29.73
CA ASP A 94 -0.67 38.61 30.86
C ASP A 94 -1.20 38.08 32.20
N LYS A 95 -2.52 37.93 32.31
CA LYS A 95 -3.17 37.39 33.52
C LYS A 95 -2.85 35.92 33.73
N LYS A 96 -2.74 35.13 32.66
CA LYS A 96 -2.31 33.74 32.74
C LYS A 96 -0.87 33.63 33.22
N GLN A 97 0.02 34.49 32.73
CA GLN A 97 1.41 34.53 33.19
C GLN A 97 1.51 34.92 34.68
N GLU A 98 0.69 35.87 35.14
CA GLU A 98 0.60 36.24 36.55
C GLU A 98 0.14 35.05 37.42
N TYR A 99 -0.85 34.30 36.93
CA TYR A 99 -1.33 33.07 37.58
C TYR A 99 -0.26 31.97 37.62
N ASP A 100 0.47 31.74 36.53
CA ASP A 100 1.54 30.73 36.47
C ASP A 100 2.69 31.07 37.42
N ARG A 101 3.06 32.36 37.53
CA ARG A 101 4.01 32.82 38.55
C ARG A 101 3.47 32.59 39.96
N TRP A 102 2.19 32.86 40.20
CA TRP A 102 1.57 32.63 41.50
C TRP A 102 1.52 31.14 41.87
N LEU A 103 1.26 30.25 40.89
CA LEU A 103 1.36 28.80 41.05
C LEU A 103 2.78 28.34 41.42
N ALA A 104 3.81 28.95 40.83
CA ALA A 104 5.20 28.58 41.09
C ALA A 104 5.66 28.90 42.52
N TYR A 105 5.11 29.96 43.14
CA TYR A 105 5.55 30.46 44.45
C TYR A 105 4.53 30.24 45.58
N GLY A 106 3.30 29.82 45.28
CA GLY A 106 2.18 29.78 46.22
C GLY A 106 1.57 28.39 46.40
N SER A 107 1.09 28.10 47.61
CA SER A 107 0.30 26.90 47.88
C SER A 107 -1.18 27.14 47.52
N ILE A 108 -1.60 26.67 46.34
CA ILE A 108 -2.99 26.77 45.85
C ILE A 108 -3.67 25.41 45.97
N SER A 109 -4.92 25.39 46.44
CA SER A 109 -5.69 24.14 46.48
C SER A 109 -6.03 23.64 45.07
N ALA A 110 -6.02 22.33 44.85
CA ALA A 110 -6.35 21.75 43.54
C ALA A 110 -7.77 22.13 43.03
N LYS A 111 -8.72 22.39 43.94
CA LYS A 111 -10.06 22.85 43.60
C LYS A 111 -10.05 24.27 43.04
N GLU A 112 -9.23 25.13 43.62
CA GLU A 112 -9.06 26.52 43.20
C GLU A 112 -8.32 26.59 41.85
N GLN A 113 -7.26 25.80 41.70
CA GLN A 113 -6.52 25.68 40.44
C GLN A 113 -7.44 25.28 39.27
N ARG A 114 -8.22 24.18 39.42
CA ARG A 114 -9.19 23.75 38.39
C ARG A 114 -10.24 24.80 38.05
N ARG A 115 -10.66 25.63 39.01
CA ARG A 115 -11.62 26.71 38.77
C ARG A 115 -11.01 27.80 37.90
N ILE A 116 -9.77 28.16 38.19
CA ILE A 116 -9.03 29.19 37.45
C ILE A 116 -8.67 28.67 36.05
N ASP A 117 -8.22 27.43 35.92
CA ASP A 117 -7.88 26.82 34.63
C ASP A 117 -9.08 26.81 33.68
N LYS A 118 -10.27 26.43 34.17
CA LYS A 118 -11.53 26.51 33.40
C LYS A 118 -11.88 27.93 32.96
N THR A 119 -11.54 28.93 33.77
CA THR A 119 -11.78 30.34 33.44
C THR A 119 -10.91 30.76 32.25
N PHE A 120 -9.62 30.43 32.30
CA PHE A 120 -8.70 30.71 31.19
C PHE A 120 -9.05 29.93 29.93
N GLU A 121 -9.45 28.67 30.05
CA GLU A 121 -9.91 27.84 28.93
C GLU A 121 -11.11 28.51 28.22
N TYR A 122 -12.14 28.88 28.97
CA TYR A 122 -13.32 29.54 28.43
C TYR A 122 -12.98 30.88 27.74
N LEU A 123 -12.20 31.73 28.40
CA LEU A 123 -11.83 33.03 27.84
C LEU A 123 -10.94 32.91 26.60
N SER A 124 -10.01 31.94 26.58
CA SER A 124 -9.17 31.68 25.40
C SER A 124 -9.97 31.15 24.20
N ALA A 125 -11.03 30.36 24.44
CA ALA A 125 -11.93 29.91 23.41
C ALA A 125 -12.82 31.04 22.87
N ARG A 126 -13.24 31.97 23.76
CA ARG A 126 -14.04 33.14 23.38
C ARG A 126 -13.24 34.18 22.59
N TYR A 127 -11.94 34.26 22.81
CA TYR A 127 -11.02 35.16 22.12
C TYR A 127 -9.84 34.36 21.51
N PRO A 128 -10.08 33.62 20.40
CA PRO A 128 -9.05 32.81 19.79
C PRO A 128 -7.90 33.67 19.28
N ALA A 129 -6.67 33.16 19.36
CA ALA A 129 -5.53 33.79 18.72
C ALA A 129 -5.79 33.88 17.20
N ASP A 130 -5.55 35.06 16.62
CA ASP A 130 -5.41 35.14 15.18
C ASP A 130 -4.11 34.38 14.87
N THR A 131 -4.15 33.37 13.99
CA THR A 131 -2.93 32.71 13.53
C THR A 131 -2.01 33.81 13.00
N PRO A 132 -0.86 34.08 13.62
CA PRO A 132 -0.04 35.21 13.23
C PRO A 132 0.33 35.01 11.76
N ALA A 133 0.19 36.07 10.95
CA ALA A 133 0.45 36.02 9.52
C ALA A 133 1.84 35.41 9.22
N ASP A 134 2.80 35.64 10.11
CA ASP A 134 4.16 35.09 10.04
C ASP A 134 4.21 33.56 10.21
N GLU A 135 3.37 32.96 11.05
CA GLU A 135 3.29 31.50 11.19
C GLU A 135 2.64 30.86 9.97
N LEU A 136 1.63 31.52 9.38
CA LEU A 136 1.04 31.08 8.11
C LEU A 136 2.03 31.20 6.96
N LEU A 137 2.78 32.29 6.88
CA LEU A 137 3.83 32.50 5.88
C LEU A 137 4.95 31.47 6.02
N ASN A 138 5.37 31.14 7.25
CA ASN A 138 6.37 30.09 7.50
C ASN A 138 5.86 28.71 7.07
N ARG A 139 4.62 28.35 7.41
CA ARG A 139 4.00 27.08 6.96
C ARG A 139 3.87 27.02 5.43
N ILE A 140 3.51 28.12 4.79
CA ILE A 140 3.42 28.21 3.32
C ILE A 140 4.81 28.06 2.68
N ALA A 141 5.86 28.65 3.29
CA ALA A 141 7.23 28.50 2.82
C ALA A 141 7.71 27.05 2.93
N GLU A 142 7.44 26.37 4.05
CA GLU A 142 7.79 24.96 4.26
C GLU A 142 7.03 24.00 3.32
N VAL A 143 5.74 24.26 3.09
CA VAL A 143 4.97 23.51 2.09
C VAL A 143 5.54 23.73 0.69
N ARG A 144 5.99 24.95 0.38
CA ARG A 144 6.59 25.25 -0.92
C ARG A 144 7.92 24.51 -1.11
N THR A 145 8.76 24.43 -0.08
CA THR A 145 10.06 23.72 -0.16
C THR A 145 9.86 22.21 -0.32
N THR A 146 8.94 21.62 0.45
CA THR A 146 8.62 20.19 0.32
C THR A 146 8.04 19.84 -1.05
N VAL A 147 7.16 20.69 -1.60
CA VAL A 147 6.62 20.52 -2.95
C VAL A 147 7.72 20.59 -4.01
N THR A 148 8.70 21.49 -3.88
CA THR A 148 9.83 21.55 -4.81
C THR A 148 10.70 20.31 -4.74
N GLU A 149 10.99 19.78 -3.55
CA GLU A 149 11.77 18.54 -3.38
C GLU A 149 11.06 17.34 -4.01
N ILE A 150 9.75 17.22 -3.83
CA ILE A 150 8.94 16.14 -4.45
C ILE A 150 8.95 16.27 -5.97
N ALA A 151 8.85 17.50 -6.49
CA ALA A 151 8.90 17.76 -7.93
C ALA A 151 10.26 17.37 -8.54
N ASP A 152 11.35 17.68 -7.85
CA ASP A 152 12.70 17.33 -8.32
C ASP A 152 12.96 15.82 -8.19
N TYR A 153 12.49 15.17 -7.12
CA TYR A 153 12.56 13.72 -6.97
C TYR A 153 11.80 12.99 -8.08
N THR A 154 10.58 13.45 -8.42
CA THR A 154 9.78 12.84 -9.49
C THR A 154 10.43 13.00 -10.85
N ARG A 155 11.03 14.16 -11.15
CA ARG A 155 11.84 14.36 -12.37
C ARG A 155 13.04 13.43 -12.41
N HIS A 156 13.80 13.35 -11.32
CA HIS A 156 14.97 12.46 -11.23
C HIS A 156 14.58 11.00 -11.51
N ARG A 157 13.52 10.52 -10.85
CA ARG A 157 13.03 9.16 -11.03
C ARG A 157 12.59 8.87 -12.48
N GLN A 158 11.91 9.82 -13.12
CA GLN A 158 11.56 9.70 -14.54
C GLN A 158 12.80 9.60 -15.43
N THR A 159 13.84 10.40 -15.17
CA THR A 159 15.09 10.34 -15.95
C THR A 159 15.83 9.01 -15.75
N GLU A 160 15.86 8.46 -14.53
CA GLU A 160 16.47 7.16 -14.26
C GLU A 160 15.73 6.01 -14.95
N GLU A 161 14.39 6.05 -14.98
CA GLU A 161 13.59 5.04 -15.67
C GLU A 161 13.81 5.06 -17.19
N VAL A 162 13.94 6.25 -17.80
CA VAL A 162 14.28 6.39 -19.21
C VAL A 162 15.67 5.82 -19.49
N GLN A 163 16.67 6.18 -18.69
CA GLN A 163 18.03 5.63 -18.84
C GLN A 163 18.11 4.12 -18.62
N ARG A 164 17.27 3.54 -17.75
CA ARG A 164 17.17 2.08 -17.59
C ARG A 164 16.62 1.42 -18.84
N LYS A 165 15.54 1.97 -19.41
CA LYS A 165 14.94 1.46 -20.65
C LYS A 165 15.89 1.57 -21.84
N GLU A 166 16.63 2.67 -21.96
CA GLU A 166 17.65 2.86 -22.98
C GLU A 166 18.78 1.82 -22.85
N ARG A 167 19.34 1.63 -21.63
CA ARG A 167 20.35 0.60 -21.39
C ARG A 167 19.86 -0.81 -21.67
N GLU A 168 18.61 -1.11 -21.32
CA GLU A 168 18.00 -2.41 -21.62
C GLU A 168 17.83 -2.62 -23.13
N ALA A 169 17.39 -1.58 -23.86
CA ALA A 169 17.29 -1.63 -25.32
C ALA A 169 18.66 -1.78 -25.99
N GLU A 170 19.71 -1.12 -25.49
CA GLU A 170 21.09 -1.28 -25.97
C GLU A 170 21.60 -2.71 -25.74
N LEU A 171 21.36 -3.28 -24.56
CA LEU A 171 21.73 -4.65 -24.25
C LEU A 171 21.00 -5.67 -25.14
N LEU A 172 19.70 -5.46 -25.39
CA LEU A 172 18.92 -6.29 -26.30
C LEU A 172 19.45 -6.19 -27.74
N ALA A 173 19.70 -4.97 -28.24
CA ALA A 173 20.27 -4.76 -29.56
C ALA A 173 21.66 -5.39 -29.69
N GLN A 174 22.49 -5.34 -28.64
CA GLN A 174 23.79 -6.00 -28.62
C GLN A 174 23.65 -7.53 -28.61
N ALA A 175 22.70 -8.08 -27.86
CA ALA A 175 22.40 -9.51 -27.83
C ALA A 175 21.89 -10.01 -29.19
N GLU A 176 21.03 -9.25 -29.87
CA GLU A 176 20.57 -9.55 -31.23
C GLU A 176 21.70 -9.52 -32.25
N LYS A 177 22.58 -8.52 -32.19
CA LYS A 177 23.80 -8.47 -33.02
C LYS A 177 24.69 -9.69 -32.79
N ARG A 178 24.88 -10.12 -31.53
CA ARG A 178 25.62 -11.35 -31.20
C ARG A 178 24.93 -12.60 -31.74
N ARG A 179 23.61 -12.70 -31.61
CA ARG A 179 22.81 -13.81 -32.17
C ARG A 179 22.88 -13.85 -33.69
N ALA A 180 22.79 -12.71 -34.37
CA ALA A 180 22.89 -12.62 -35.83
C ALA A 180 24.31 -12.99 -36.32
N ALA A 181 25.35 -12.53 -35.63
CA ALA A 181 26.75 -12.91 -35.90
C ALA A 181 27.00 -14.41 -35.66
N GLN A 182 26.36 -14.99 -34.64
CA GLN A 182 26.44 -16.43 -34.38
C GLN A 182 25.68 -17.24 -35.44
N ARG A 183 24.49 -16.81 -35.85
CA ARG A 183 23.71 -17.41 -36.95
C ARG A 183 24.48 -17.45 -38.27
N SER A 184 25.15 -16.34 -38.62
CA SER A 184 25.98 -16.24 -39.82
C SER A 184 27.26 -17.08 -39.74
N ARG A 185 27.86 -17.25 -38.55
CA ARG A 185 28.99 -18.18 -38.33
C ARG A 185 28.60 -19.66 -38.37
N THR A 186 27.38 -20.02 -37.97
CA THR A 186 26.94 -21.42 -37.90
C THR A 186 26.22 -21.91 -39.16
N GLY A 187 25.95 -21.04 -40.14
CA GLY A 187 25.32 -21.41 -41.42
C GLY A 187 23.97 -22.12 -41.24
N PHE A 188 23.17 -21.72 -40.26
CA PHE A 188 21.97 -22.44 -39.84
C PHE A 188 20.73 -21.56 -40.01
N ASP A 189 20.06 -21.72 -41.15
CA ASP A 189 18.61 -21.54 -41.24
C ASP A 189 17.99 -22.94 -41.10
N PRO A 190 17.07 -23.19 -40.14
CA PRO A 190 16.25 -24.38 -40.22
C PRO A 190 15.24 -24.17 -41.35
N ILE A 191 15.60 -24.57 -42.57
CA ILE A 191 14.61 -24.81 -43.61
C ILE A 191 13.87 -26.09 -43.19
N PRO A 192 12.53 -26.09 -43.06
CA PRO A 192 11.75 -27.26 -42.64
C PRO A 192 11.87 -28.50 -43.55
N ALA A 193 12.51 -28.38 -44.72
CA ALA A 193 12.62 -29.44 -45.72
C ALA A 193 13.69 -30.51 -45.40
N ASP A 194 14.68 -30.21 -44.55
CA ASP A 194 15.79 -31.13 -44.24
C ASP A 194 15.50 -32.12 -43.09
N PHE A 195 14.29 -32.06 -42.51
CA PHE A 195 13.88 -32.87 -41.37
C PHE A 195 12.82 -33.94 -41.71
N CYS A 196 12.43 -34.08 -42.99
CA CYS A 196 11.55 -35.15 -43.41
C CYS A 196 12.30 -36.50 -43.40
N PRO A 197 11.76 -37.57 -42.77
CA PRO A 197 12.30 -38.91 -42.97
C PRO A 197 12.28 -39.25 -44.46
N ARG A 198 13.37 -39.82 -44.97
CA ARG A 198 13.45 -40.30 -46.37
C ARG A 198 12.77 -41.66 -46.56
N LEU A 199 11.98 -42.09 -45.59
CA LEU A 199 11.33 -43.39 -45.55
C LEU A 199 10.00 -43.32 -46.28
N THR A 200 9.74 -44.28 -47.16
CA THR A 200 8.43 -44.49 -47.78
C THR A 200 7.42 -45.07 -46.78
N ASP A 201 6.12 -44.96 -47.06
CA ASP A 201 5.07 -45.55 -46.21
C ASP A 201 5.28 -47.07 -46.01
N TRP A 202 5.79 -47.76 -47.04
CA TRP A 202 6.14 -49.17 -46.96
C TRP A 202 7.33 -49.42 -46.00
N GLN A 203 8.37 -48.60 -46.07
CA GLN A 203 9.50 -48.68 -45.14
C GLN A 203 9.07 -48.35 -43.69
N ILE A 204 8.10 -47.46 -43.50
CA ILE A 204 7.49 -47.19 -42.19
C ILE A 204 6.75 -48.43 -41.67
N ALA A 205 6.00 -49.15 -42.51
CA ALA A 205 5.34 -50.40 -42.15
C ALA A 205 6.34 -51.50 -41.74
N VAL A 206 7.43 -51.66 -42.51
CA VAL A 206 8.52 -52.59 -42.19
C VAL A 206 9.18 -52.21 -40.86
N LEU A 207 9.55 -50.94 -40.68
CA LEU A 207 10.16 -50.44 -39.45
C LEU A 207 9.26 -50.68 -38.23
N THR A 208 7.96 -50.41 -38.36
CA THR A 208 6.96 -50.61 -37.30
C THR A 208 6.89 -52.08 -36.88
N LYS A 209 6.83 -53.01 -37.84
CA LYS A 209 6.82 -54.45 -37.57
C LYS A 209 8.09 -54.90 -36.84
N HIS A 210 9.26 -54.41 -37.26
CA HIS A 210 10.52 -54.77 -36.62
C HIS A 210 10.69 -54.15 -35.23
N ILE A 211 10.27 -52.90 -35.02
CA ILE A 211 10.27 -52.24 -33.70
C ILE A 211 9.44 -53.03 -32.69
N ASN A 212 8.24 -53.46 -33.07
CA ASN A 212 7.35 -54.26 -32.20
C ASN A 212 7.94 -55.66 -31.95
N ARG A 213 8.53 -56.31 -32.97
CA ARG A 213 9.21 -57.61 -32.83
C ARG A 213 10.45 -57.54 -31.92
N ILE A 214 11.21 -56.45 -31.98
CA ILE A 214 12.38 -56.23 -31.13
C ILE A 214 11.95 -55.85 -29.70
N GLY A 215 10.77 -55.25 -29.53
CA GLY A 215 10.23 -54.84 -28.22
C GLY A 215 10.95 -53.61 -27.67
N ILE A 216 11.20 -52.62 -28.52
CA ILE A 216 11.93 -51.38 -28.15
C ILE A 216 11.08 -50.48 -27.26
N PHE A 217 9.77 -50.46 -27.50
CA PHE A 217 8.79 -49.73 -26.70
C PHE A 217 7.96 -50.67 -25.84
N LYS A 218 7.44 -50.15 -24.72
CA LYS A 218 6.65 -50.94 -23.76
C LYS A 218 5.31 -51.40 -24.35
N ARG A 219 4.78 -50.67 -25.32
CA ARG A 219 3.55 -50.97 -26.05
C ARG A 219 3.86 -51.16 -27.53
N ASP A 220 3.04 -51.94 -28.22
CA ASP A 220 3.09 -52.01 -29.67
C ASP A 220 2.74 -50.64 -30.25
N THR A 221 3.53 -50.22 -31.23
CA THR A 221 3.43 -48.91 -31.89
C THR A 221 2.77 -49.08 -33.26
N THR A 222 1.92 -48.13 -33.66
CA THR A 222 1.30 -48.15 -35.01
C THR A 222 2.17 -47.43 -36.05
N GLU A 223 1.87 -47.64 -37.32
CA GLU A 223 2.59 -47.00 -38.44
C GLU A 223 2.46 -45.47 -38.37
N GLU A 224 1.28 -44.96 -38.00
CA GLU A 224 1.03 -43.53 -37.83
C GLU A 224 1.81 -42.94 -36.65
N GLU A 225 1.97 -43.69 -35.56
CA GLU A 225 2.77 -43.28 -34.42
C GLU A 225 4.26 -43.22 -34.77
N ILE A 226 4.78 -44.17 -35.56
CA ILE A 226 6.15 -44.15 -36.06
C ILE A 226 6.36 -43.00 -37.06
N ALA A 227 5.41 -42.75 -37.97
CA ALA A 227 5.49 -41.62 -38.90
C ALA A 227 5.53 -40.27 -38.16
N ARG A 228 4.64 -40.09 -37.16
CA ARG A 228 4.63 -38.89 -36.31
C ARG A 228 5.87 -38.78 -35.42
N LEU A 229 6.40 -39.90 -34.96
CA LEU A 229 7.66 -39.95 -34.23
C LEU A 229 8.80 -39.44 -35.11
N LEU A 230 8.92 -39.96 -36.34
CA LEU A 230 9.92 -39.55 -37.33
C LEU A 230 9.81 -38.07 -37.69
N ALA A 231 8.60 -37.50 -37.69
CA ALA A 231 8.38 -36.06 -37.82
C ALA A 231 8.63 -35.25 -36.52
N CYS A 232 8.92 -35.92 -35.40
CA CYS A 232 9.02 -35.35 -34.05
C CYS A 232 7.77 -34.55 -33.61
N GLN A 233 6.59 -35.00 -34.06
CA GLN A 233 5.27 -34.38 -33.80
C GLN A 233 4.40 -35.24 -32.86
N LEU A 234 5.02 -36.14 -32.11
CA LEU A 234 4.30 -37.04 -31.23
C LEU A 234 3.78 -36.29 -29.99
N ALA A 235 2.47 -36.34 -29.75
CA ALA A 235 1.83 -35.64 -28.64
C ALA A 235 2.12 -36.29 -27.27
N GLU A 236 2.25 -37.61 -27.24
CA GLU A 236 2.60 -38.38 -26.04
C GLU A 236 3.92 -39.13 -26.24
N PRO A 237 4.90 -39.00 -25.33
CA PRO A 237 6.18 -39.65 -25.50
C PRO A 237 6.11 -41.17 -25.41
N LEU A 238 6.82 -41.87 -26.29
CA LEU A 238 6.89 -43.34 -26.23
C LEU A 238 7.81 -43.79 -25.09
N GLN A 239 7.29 -44.68 -24.25
CA GLN A 239 8.05 -45.29 -23.17
C GLN A 239 8.93 -46.42 -23.69
N THR A 240 10.23 -46.27 -23.53
CA THR A 240 11.24 -47.25 -23.94
C THR A 240 11.34 -48.40 -22.95
N THR A 241 11.55 -49.63 -23.45
CA THR A 241 11.89 -50.79 -22.60
C THR A 241 13.35 -50.72 -22.15
N HIS A 242 14.23 -50.37 -23.08
CA HIS A 242 15.67 -50.18 -22.86
C HIS A 242 16.19 -49.00 -23.67
N ASN A 243 16.62 -47.93 -22.98
CA ASN A 243 17.18 -46.73 -23.61
C ASN A 243 18.35 -47.04 -24.56
N LYS A 244 19.13 -48.08 -24.26
CA LYS A 244 20.27 -48.53 -25.07
C LYS A 244 19.84 -49.12 -26.42
N LEU A 245 18.75 -49.91 -26.45
CA LEU A 245 18.20 -50.46 -27.70
C LEU A 245 17.66 -49.36 -28.61
N LEU A 246 16.98 -48.37 -28.02
CA LEU A 246 16.54 -47.18 -28.76
C LEU A 246 17.75 -46.43 -29.34
N ALA A 247 18.78 -46.19 -28.54
CA ALA A 247 19.98 -45.49 -28.99
C ALA A 247 20.69 -46.23 -30.16
N LEU A 248 20.81 -47.56 -30.06
CA LEU A 248 21.40 -48.38 -31.13
C LEU A 248 20.56 -48.35 -32.41
N LEU A 249 19.22 -48.48 -32.32
CA LEU A 249 18.35 -48.38 -33.49
C LEU A 249 18.51 -47.02 -34.20
N LEU A 250 18.48 -45.93 -33.43
CA LEU A 250 18.61 -44.57 -33.99
C LEU A 250 19.98 -44.33 -34.62
N GLU A 251 21.03 -44.92 -34.05
CA GLU A 251 22.37 -44.90 -34.63
C GLU A 251 22.42 -45.66 -35.95
N SER A 252 21.87 -46.88 -36.00
CA SER A 252 21.86 -47.69 -37.23
C SER A 252 21.02 -47.07 -38.34
N LEU A 253 19.86 -46.49 -38.00
CA LEU A 253 19.04 -45.72 -38.96
C LEU A 253 19.79 -44.48 -39.49
N SER A 254 20.55 -43.80 -38.63
CA SER A 254 21.35 -42.65 -39.04
C SER A 254 22.57 -43.06 -39.88
N ALA A 255 23.22 -44.18 -39.57
CA ALA A 255 24.36 -44.70 -40.32
C ALA A 255 23.95 -45.08 -41.75
N SER A 256 22.75 -45.66 -41.88
CA SER A 256 22.14 -46.07 -43.17
C SER A 256 21.47 -44.89 -43.90
N ARG A 257 21.64 -43.65 -43.40
CA ARG A 257 21.10 -42.40 -43.98
C ARG A 257 19.57 -42.34 -44.10
N LEU A 258 18.84 -43.24 -43.43
CA LEU A 258 17.37 -43.27 -43.39
C LEU A 258 16.81 -42.12 -42.52
N ILE A 259 17.58 -41.69 -41.51
CA ILE A 259 17.32 -40.48 -40.72
C ILE A 259 18.55 -39.57 -40.68
N THR A 260 18.36 -38.28 -40.46
CA THR A 260 19.48 -37.34 -40.31
C THR A 260 20.24 -37.56 -38.99
N PRO A 261 21.58 -37.50 -38.95
CA PRO A 261 22.35 -37.63 -37.70
C PRO A 261 21.97 -36.63 -36.60
N LYS A 262 21.35 -35.51 -36.97
CA LYS A 262 20.86 -34.49 -36.04
C LYS A 262 19.49 -34.83 -35.44
N TRP A 263 18.81 -35.86 -35.93
CA TRP A 263 17.45 -36.26 -35.56
C TRP A 263 17.34 -36.62 -34.08
N GLN A 264 18.31 -37.37 -33.55
CA GLN A 264 18.36 -37.76 -32.13
C GLN A 264 18.34 -36.55 -31.18
N ARG A 265 18.98 -35.44 -31.56
CA ARG A 265 19.01 -34.20 -30.77
C ARG A 265 17.66 -33.48 -30.81
N VAL A 266 17.01 -33.46 -31.97
CA VAL A 266 15.69 -32.83 -32.15
C VAL A 266 14.61 -33.64 -31.42
N ALA A 267 14.60 -34.96 -31.57
CA ALA A 267 13.67 -35.85 -30.86
C ALA A 267 13.83 -35.76 -29.32
N GLY A 268 15.07 -35.64 -28.82
CA GLY A 268 15.34 -35.44 -27.40
C GLY A 268 14.89 -34.07 -26.87
N ASN A 269 14.95 -33.01 -27.69
CA ASN A 269 14.48 -31.67 -27.31
C ASN A 269 12.96 -31.53 -27.38
N ASN A 270 12.31 -32.22 -28.33
CA ASN A 270 10.86 -32.27 -28.47
C ASN A 270 10.21 -33.29 -27.51
N GLY A 271 11.02 -33.96 -26.68
CA GLY A 271 10.52 -34.86 -25.64
C GLY A 271 9.82 -36.09 -26.18
N CYS A 272 10.24 -36.66 -27.32
CA CYS A 272 9.53 -37.77 -27.96
C CYS A 272 9.60 -39.12 -27.20
N PHE A 273 10.46 -39.24 -26.18
CA PHE A 273 10.71 -40.50 -25.49
C PHE A 273 10.73 -40.34 -23.96
N THR A 274 10.25 -41.38 -23.28
CA THR A 274 10.47 -41.57 -21.84
C THR A 274 11.26 -42.85 -21.57
N SER A 275 11.99 -42.85 -20.45
CA SER A 275 12.71 -44.02 -19.93
C SER A 275 11.74 -45.08 -19.40
N LYS A 276 12.25 -46.28 -19.10
CA LYS A 276 11.49 -47.33 -18.39
C LYS A 276 10.81 -46.84 -17.09
N LEU A 277 11.35 -45.81 -16.44
CA LEU A 277 10.80 -45.23 -15.20
C LEU A 277 9.87 -44.02 -15.46
N GLY A 278 9.54 -43.71 -16.71
CA GLY A 278 8.66 -42.60 -17.09
C GLY A 278 9.32 -41.22 -17.10
N LYS A 279 10.64 -41.13 -16.82
CA LYS A 279 11.37 -39.85 -16.92
C LYS A 279 11.59 -39.47 -18.39
N PRO A 280 11.38 -38.20 -18.79
CA PRO A 280 11.71 -37.72 -20.13
C PRO A 280 13.19 -37.96 -20.46
N LEU A 281 13.46 -38.48 -21.66
CA LEU A 281 14.83 -38.69 -22.13
C LEU A 281 15.31 -37.46 -22.89
N THR A 282 16.40 -36.86 -22.40
CA THR A 282 17.04 -35.73 -23.09
C THR A 282 18.05 -36.22 -24.13
N ALA A 283 18.48 -35.33 -25.03
CA ALA A 283 19.53 -35.64 -26.00
C ALA A 283 20.83 -36.12 -25.33
N LYS A 284 21.14 -35.65 -24.11
CA LYS A 284 22.30 -36.09 -23.32
C LYS A 284 22.13 -37.53 -22.85
N ASP A 285 20.94 -37.90 -22.39
CA ASP A 285 20.65 -39.25 -21.90
C ASP A 285 20.71 -40.29 -23.03
N LEU A 286 20.22 -39.94 -24.22
CA LEU A 286 20.32 -40.80 -25.41
C LEU A 286 21.78 -40.94 -25.88
N SER A 287 22.58 -39.88 -25.81
CA SER A 287 24.01 -39.93 -26.15
C SER A 287 24.82 -40.76 -25.14
N ALA A 288 24.46 -40.72 -23.86
CA ALA A 288 25.08 -41.57 -22.84
C ALA A 288 24.68 -43.04 -23.02
N ALA A 289 23.40 -43.31 -23.35
CA ALA A 289 22.92 -44.66 -23.65
C ALA A 289 23.63 -45.27 -24.87
N LYS A 290 23.94 -44.44 -25.88
CA LYS A 290 24.75 -44.82 -27.05
C LYS A 290 26.15 -45.29 -26.66
N GLN A 291 26.86 -44.53 -25.80
CA GLN A 291 28.20 -44.92 -25.34
C GLN A 291 28.22 -46.24 -24.55
N MET A 292 27.07 -46.67 -24.03
CA MET A 292 26.92 -47.92 -23.27
C MET A 292 26.26 -49.05 -24.09
N ALA A 293 26.12 -48.87 -25.41
CA ALA A 293 25.45 -49.81 -26.32
C ALA A 293 26.26 -51.09 -26.59
N GLU A 294 27.58 -51.09 -26.38
CA GLU A 294 28.44 -52.28 -26.50
C GLU A 294 28.06 -53.42 -25.53
N ILE A 295 27.25 -53.12 -24.52
CA ILE A 295 26.80 -54.07 -23.48
C ILE A 295 25.40 -54.63 -23.82
N ILE A 296 24.92 -54.49 -25.06
CA ILE A 296 23.62 -55.02 -25.49
C ILE A 296 23.72 -56.52 -25.84
N ASP A 297 22.63 -57.25 -25.64
CA ASP A 297 22.50 -58.64 -26.08
C ASP A 297 22.69 -58.77 -27.60
N ARG A 298 23.70 -59.57 -28.01
CA ARG A 298 24.02 -59.86 -29.42
C ARG A 298 22.81 -60.33 -30.24
N ARG A 299 21.82 -60.97 -29.62
CA ARG A 299 20.59 -61.38 -30.31
C ARG A 299 19.75 -60.18 -30.71
N LYS A 300 19.59 -59.20 -29.82
CA LYS A 300 18.80 -57.98 -30.08
C LYS A 300 19.52 -57.05 -31.07
N GLU A 301 20.84 -56.98 -30.97
CA GLU A 301 21.69 -56.29 -31.94
C GLU A 301 21.51 -56.86 -33.35
N ARG A 302 21.56 -58.19 -33.51
CA ARG A 302 21.30 -58.84 -34.80
C ARG A 302 19.91 -58.52 -35.36
N MET A 303 18.88 -58.52 -34.51
CA MET A 303 17.53 -58.14 -34.95
C MET A 303 17.42 -56.68 -35.42
N ILE A 304 18.26 -55.78 -34.91
CA ILE A 304 18.34 -54.39 -35.38
C ILE A 304 19.07 -54.33 -36.72
N ILE A 305 20.12 -55.12 -36.92
CA ILE A 305 20.80 -55.24 -38.22
C ILE A 305 19.82 -55.80 -39.27
N ASP A 306 19.13 -56.91 -38.96
CA ASP A 306 18.10 -57.51 -39.83
C ASP A 306 16.98 -56.50 -40.18
N CYS A 307 16.66 -55.57 -39.27
CA CYS A 307 15.71 -54.50 -39.51
C CYS A 307 16.23 -53.50 -40.54
N ILE A 308 17.48 -53.06 -40.41
CA ILE A 308 18.10 -52.13 -41.37
C ILE A 308 18.22 -52.77 -42.75
N GLU A 309 18.70 -54.02 -42.84
CA GLU A 309 18.79 -54.74 -44.11
C GLU A 309 17.43 -54.88 -44.80
N ALA A 310 16.37 -55.12 -44.02
CA ALA A 310 15.00 -55.18 -44.55
C ALA A 310 14.48 -53.81 -45.04
N LEU A 311 14.96 -52.70 -44.46
CA LEU A 311 14.60 -51.35 -44.89
C LEU A 311 15.35 -50.91 -46.15
N GLU A 312 16.62 -51.28 -46.26
CA GLU A 312 17.45 -51.06 -47.45
C GLU A 312 16.96 -51.92 -48.63
N ALA A 313 16.53 -53.15 -48.38
CA ALA A 313 15.94 -54.02 -49.40
C ALA A 313 14.54 -53.58 -49.88
N ALA A 314 13.92 -52.63 -49.17
CA ALA A 314 12.61 -52.07 -49.47
C ALA A 314 12.67 -50.67 -50.12
N GLU A 315 13.89 -50.20 -50.47
CA GLU A 315 14.17 -48.96 -51.21
C GLU A 315 13.91 -49.13 -52.72
#